data_AF-A0A645D894-F1
#
_entry.id   AF-A0A645D894-F1
#
_cell.length_a   1.000
_cell.length_b   1.000
_cell.length_c   1.000
_cell.angle_alpha   90.00
_cell.angle_beta   90.00
_cell.angle_gamma   90.00
#
_symmetry.space_group_name_H-M   'P 1'
#
loop_
_entity.id
_entity.type
_entity.pdbx_description
1 polymer ?
#
loop_
_entity_poly.entity_id
_entity_poly.type
_entity_poly.pdbx_seq_one_letter_code
_entity_poly.pdbx_strand_id
1 'polypeptide(L)'
;MKAYDLINKVELEVTTKDLIDLMKEKNRQVDLILYEKKTDEDGYLTWDAEHWTTVDSKRFMRCYSLGDRQLRDYTSHNIYDLKNDFKPEEAKEIQIN
;
A
#
# COMPACT_ATOMS: atom_id res chain seq x y z
N MET A 1 5.74 -4.83 12.56
CA MET A 1 4.43 -4.14 12.60
C MET A 1 3.33 -5.18 12.49
N LYS A 2 2.08 -4.81 12.80
CA LYS A 2 0.94 -5.73 12.69
C LYS A 2 0.20 -5.46 11.38
N ALA A 3 -0.15 -6.53 10.68
CA ALA A 3 -1.02 -6.46 9.50
C ALA A 3 -2.15 -7.47 9.67
N TYR A 4 -3.34 -7.10 9.20
CA TYR A 4 -4.50 -7.98 9.24
C TYR A 4 -4.70 -8.62 7.86
N ASP A 5 -4.63 -9.94 7.81
CA ASP A 5 -4.91 -10.70 6.60
C ASP A 5 -6.43 -10.88 6.45
N LEU A 6 -7.03 -10.19 5.47
CA LEU A 6 -8.47 -10.20 5.24
C LEU A 6 -8.97 -11.54 4.70
N ILE A 7 -8.15 -12.27 3.93
CA ILE A 7 -8.51 -13.59 3.39
C ILE A 7 -8.55 -14.61 4.54
N ASN A 8 -7.46 -14.69 5.30
CA ASN A 8 -7.31 -15.70 6.34
C ASN A 8 -7.94 -15.29 7.68
N LYS A 9 -8.31 -14.01 7.83
CA LYS A 9 -8.89 -13.42 9.05
C LYS A 9 -7.99 -13.57 10.27
N VAL A 10 -6.69 -13.33 10.08
CA VAL A 10 -5.67 -13.45 11.12
C VAL A 10 -4.80 -12.20 11.17
N GLU A 11 -4.37 -11.84 12.38
CA GLU A 11 -3.36 -10.82 12.60
C GLU A 11 -1.97 -11.45 12.46
N LEU A 12 -1.11 -10.82 11.67
CA LEU A 12 0.26 -11.26 11.41
C LEU A 12 1.25 -10.20 11.87
N GLU A 13 2.33 -10.65 12.52
CA GLU A 13 3.50 -9.81 12.71
C GLU A 13 4.36 -9.87 11.45
N VAL A 14 4.55 -8.71 10.83
CA VAL A 14 5.23 -8.57 9.54
C VAL A 14 6.28 -7.47 9.57
N THR A 15 7.25 -7.56 8.68
CA THR A 15 8.19 -6.50 8.32
C THR A 15 7.82 -5.89 6.98
N THR A 16 8.39 -4.72 6.65
CA THR A 16 8.25 -4.11 5.32
C THR A 16 8.69 -5.07 4.21
N LYS A 17 9.72 -5.88 4.47
CA LYS A 17 10.17 -6.90 3.53
C LYS A 17 9.11 -7.97 3.29
N ASP A 18 8.48 -8.47 4.35
CA ASP A 18 7.44 -9.50 4.22
C ASP A 18 6.25 -9.00 3.39
N LEU A 19 5.86 -7.73 3.55
CA LEU A 19 4.81 -7.10 2.74
C LEU A 19 5.20 -7.00 1.26
N ILE A 20 6.46 -6.65 0.98
CA ILE A 20 6.98 -6.60 -0.39
C ILE A 20 7.02 -8.01 -1.01
N ASP A 21 7.48 -9.00 -0.26
CA ASP A 21 7.55 -10.39 -0.73
C ASP A 21 6.13 -10.95 -0.96
N LEU A 22 5.16 -10.61 -0.12
CA LEU A 22 3.73 -10.92 -0.34
C LEU A 22 3.21 -10.36 -1.67
N MET A 23 3.53 -9.10 -1.98
CA MET A 23 3.16 -8.50 -3.26
C MET A 23 3.82 -9.25 -4.42
N LYS A 24 5.14 -9.46 -4.36
CA LYS A 24 5.91 -10.00 -5.50
C LYS A 24 5.70 -11.49 -5.76
N GLU A 25 5.67 -12.28 -4.70
CA GLU A 25 5.71 -13.75 -4.80
C GLU A 25 4.30 -14.35 -4.78
N LYS A 26 3.39 -13.72 -4.02
CA LYS A 26 2.02 -14.22 -3.86
C LYS A 26 0.98 -13.39 -4.61
N ASN A 27 1.41 -12.34 -5.32
CA ASN A 27 0.54 -11.43 -6.06
C ASN A 27 -0.62 -10.89 -5.19
N ARG A 28 -0.32 -10.65 -3.91
CA ARG A 28 -1.29 -10.12 -2.95
C ARG A 28 -1.26 -8.60 -2.92
N GLN A 29 -2.39 -8.01 -2.57
CA GLN A 29 -2.49 -6.57 -2.40
C GLN A 29 -2.20 -6.21 -0.95
N VAL A 30 -1.44 -5.14 -0.75
CA VAL A 30 -1.18 -4.57 0.58
C VAL A 30 -1.78 -3.18 0.64
N ASP A 31 -2.74 -3.00 1.53
CA ASP A 31 -3.44 -1.75 1.73
C ASP A 31 -2.92 -1.05 2.98
N LEU A 32 -2.57 0.22 2.84
CA LEU A 32 -2.13 1.09 3.92
C LEU A 32 -3.22 2.11 4.18
N ILE A 33 -3.85 2.04 5.35
CA ILE A 33 -4.81 3.06 5.81
C ILE A 33 -4.03 4.07 6.64
N LEU A 34 -4.14 5.35 6.30
CA LEU A 34 -3.36 6.43 6.90
C LEU A 34 -4.06 7.00 8.15
N TYR A 35 -3.27 7.61 9.05
CA TYR A 35 -3.81 8.31 10.22
C TYR A 35 -4.63 9.55 9.81
N GLU A 36 -4.15 10.27 8.81
CA GLU A 36 -4.71 11.52 8.31
C GLU A 36 -4.66 11.52 6.78
N LYS A 37 -5.47 12.38 6.18
CA LYS A 37 -5.45 12.58 4.72
C LYS A 37 -4.11 13.20 4.32
N LYS A 38 -3.46 12.61 3.32
CA LYS A 38 -2.29 13.19 2.64
C LYS A 38 -2.75 13.86 1.36
N THR A 39 -2.11 14.97 1.01
CA THR A 39 -2.27 15.65 -0.27
C THR A 39 -0.92 15.72 -0.96
N ASP A 40 -0.89 15.52 -2.28
CA ASP A 40 0.33 15.65 -3.07
C ASP A 40 0.86 17.09 -3.09
N GLU A 41 2.11 17.27 -3.52
CA GLU A 41 2.78 18.58 -3.50
C GLU A 41 2.06 19.62 -4.37
N ASP A 42 1.42 19.17 -5.46
CA ASP A 42 0.70 20.03 -6.39
C ASP A 42 -0.75 20.35 -5.94
N GLY A 43 -1.25 19.67 -4.90
CA GLY A 43 -2.60 19.91 -4.36
C GLY A 43 -3.76 19.29 -5.14
N TYR A 44 -3.49 18.39 -6.10
CA TYR A 44 -4.50 17.78 -6.95
C TYR A 44 -5.05 16.46 -6.40
N LEU A 45 -4.24 15.72 -5.67
CA LEU A 45 -4.58 14.39 -5.17
C LEU A 45 -4.60 14.40 -3.65
N THR A 46 -5.73 14.03 -3.05
CA THR A 46 -5.86 13.85 -1.60
C THR A 46 -6.39 12.46 -1.31
N TRP A 47 -5.73 11.72 -0.44
CA TRP A 47 -6.05 10.33 -0.11
C TRP A 47 -5.87 10.03 1.38
N ASP A 48 -6.58 9.03 1.88
CA ASP A 48 -6.43 8.47 3.23
C ASP A 48 -6.14 6.97 3.22
N ALA A 49 -6.10 6.34 2.04
CA ALA A 49 -5.65 4.97 1.86
C ALA A 49 -4.83 4.78 0.58
N GLU A 50 -3.85 3.90 0.65
CA GLU A 50 -2.97 3.51 -0.45
C GLU A 50 -3.09 2.00 -0.69
N HIS A 51 -3.25 1.60 -1.95
CA HIS A 51 -3.41 0.21 -2.35
C HIS A 51 -2.21 -0.21 -3.21
N TRP A 52 -1.36 -1.07 -2.66
CA TRP A 52 -0.12 -1.48 -3.28
C TRP A 52 -0.24 -2.88 -3.88
N THR A 53 0.08 -2.98 -5.16
CA THR A 53 0.08 -4.22 -5.94
C THR A 53 1.34 -4.33 -6.78
N THR A 54 1.66 -5.54 -7.22
CA THR A 54 2.73 -5.77 -8.20
C THR A 54 2.13 -5.87 -9.60
N VAL A 55 2.77 -5.24 -10.59
CA VAL A 55 2.41 -5.38 -12.01
C VAL A 55 3.24 -6.50 -12.64
N ASP A 56 4.53 -6.53 -12.29
CA ASP A 56 5.46 -7.61 -12.56
C ASP A 56 6.52 -7.64 -11.45
N SER A 57 7.45 -8.60 -11.50
CA SER A 57 8.47 -8.79 -10.47
C SER A 57 9.40 -7.58 -10.20
N LYS A 58 9.31 -6.50 -11.00
CA LYS A 58 10.13 -5.29 -10.88
C LYS A 58 9.32 -4.00 -10.74
N ARG A 59 8.02 -4.02 -11.04
CA ARG A 59 7.14 -2.85 -11.05
C ARG A 59 5.98 -3.02 -10.09
N PHE A 60 5.71 -1.96 -9.35
CA PHE A 60 4.62 -1.86 -8.39
C PHE A 60 3.71 -0.72 -8.77
N MET A 61 2.45 -0.85 -8.39
CA MET A 61 1.43 0.15 -8.62
C MET A 61 0.84 0.55 -7.27
N ARG A 62 0.76 1.86 -7.04
CA ARG A 62 0.03 2.45 -5.91
C ARG A 62 -1.21 3.14 -6.46
N CYS A 63 -2.36 2.63 -6.07
CA CYS A 63 -3.66 3.29 -6.24
C CYS A 63 -4.07 3.98 -4.93
N TYR A 64 -5.00 4.91 -5.01
CA TYR A 64 -5.38 5.74 -3.86
C TYR A 64 -6.89 5.75 -3.64
N SER A 65 -7.31 5.86 -2.38
CA SER A 65 -8.71 6.08 -2.00
C SER A 65 -8.84 7.27 -1.05
N LEU A 66 -10.02 7.88 -1.08
CA LEU A 66 -10.41 8.96 -0.16
C LEU A 66 -11.78 8.62 0.45
N GLY A 67 -11.77 8.19 1.71
CA GLY A 67 -12.93 7.55 2.35
C GLY A 67 -13.36 6.31 1.55
N ASP A 68 -14.66 6.19 1.26
CA ASP A 68 -15.20 5.05 0.51
C ASP A 68 -14.99 5.16 -1.02
N ARG A 69 -14.31 6.20 -1.50
CA ARG A 69 -14.14 6.46 -2.94
C ARG A 69 -12.74 6.07 -3.41
N GLN A 70 -12.67 5.12 -4.34
CA GLN A 70 -11.48 4.87 -5.13
C GLN A 70 -11.20 6.05 -6.08
N LEU A 71 -9.96 6.54 -6.07
CA LEU A 71 -9.46 7.57 -6.98
C LEU A 71 -8.98 6.94 -8.30
N ARG A 72 -9.01 7.73 -9.38
CA ARG A 72 -8.59 7.25 -10.72
C ARG A 72 -7.08 7.33 -10.91
N ASP A 73 -6.44 8.22 -10.16
CA ASP A 73 -5.01 8.45 -10.19
C ASP A 73 -4.27 7.26 -9.57
N TYR A 74 -3.09 6.98 -10.11
CA TYR A 74 -2.19 5.95 -9.62
C TYR A 74 -0.75 6.32 -9.95
N THR A 75 0.18 5.70 -9.25
CA THR A 75 1.61 5.86 -9.49
C THR A 75 2.26 4.51 -9.73
N SER A 76 3.28 4.48 -10.57
CA SER A 76 4.07 3.28 -10.86
C SER A 76 5.46 3.45 -10.26
N HIS A 77 5.96 2.40 -9.62
CA HIS A 77 7.19 2.41 -8.84
C HIS A 77 8.09 1.26 -9.27
N ASN A 78 9.37 1.54 -9.49
CA ASN A 78 10.39 0.49 -9.53
C ASN A 78 10.84 0.12 -8.10
N ILE A 79 11.75 -0.85 -7.95
CA ILE A 79 12.21 -1.30 -6.62
C ILE A 79 12.91 -0.22 -5.78
N TYR A 80 13.54 0.77 -6.41
CA TYR A 80 14.18 1.89 -5.74
C TYR A 80 13.15 2.94 -5.30
N ASP A 81 12.20 3.27 -6.18
CA ASP A 81 11.08 4.18 -5.84
C ASP A 81 10.25 3.60 -4.70
N LEU A 82 9.96 2.29 -4.76
CA LEU A 82 9.22 1.57 -3.72
C LEU A 82 9.89 1.73 -2.34
N LYS A 83 11.22 1.67 -2.26
CA LYS A 83 11.93 1.81 -0.98
C LYS A 83 11.79 3.21 -0.37
N ASN A 84 11.54 4.22 -1.19
CA ASN A 84 11.36 5.60 -0.72
C ASN A 84 9.90 5.89 -0.38
N ASP A 85 8.96 5.32 -1.16
CA ASP A 85 7.55 5.69 -1.12
C ASP A 85 6.66 4.71 -0.36
N PHE A 86 7.04 3.44 -0.26
CA PHE A 86 6.29 2.43 0.49
C PHE A 86 6.69 2.46 1.97
N LYS A 87 5.88 3.17 2.77
CA LYS A 87 6.13 3.42 4.20
C LYS A 87 5.03 2.82 5.09
N PRO A 88 4.93 1.48 5.18
CA PRO A 88 3.89 0.82 5.97
C PRO A 88 3.98 1.16 7.47
N GLU A 89 5.15 1.56 7.97
CA GLU A 89 5.33 2.03 9.35
C GLU A 89 4.62 3.35 9.67
N GLU A 90 4.33 4.18 8.66
CA GLU A 90 3.54 5.41 8.83
C GLU A 90 2.03 5.14 8.78
N ALA A 91 1.61 3.92 8.45
CA ALA A 91 0.21 3.55 8.34
C ALA A 91 -0.43 3.37 9.72
N LYS A 92 -1.71 3.75 9.82
CA LYS A 92 -2.56 3.45 10.97
C LYS A 92 -2.93 1.97 11.00
N GLU A 93 -3.21 1.41 9.84
CA GLU A 93 -3.61 0.02 9.68
C GLU A 93 -3.05 -0.53 8.38
N ILE A 94 -2.64 -1.79 8.41
CA ILE A 94 -2.14 -2.52 7.25
C ILE A 94 -3.06 -3.70 7.03
N GLN A 95 -3.65 -3.78 5.84
CA GLN A 95 -4.51 -4.88 5.44
C GLN A 95 -3.86 -5.63 4.29
N ILE A 96 -3.94 -6.96 4.33
CA ILE A 96 -3.44 -7.82 3.26
C ILE A 96 -4.66 -8.45 2.60
N ASN A 97 -4.81 -8.19 1.30
CA ASN A 97 -5.86 -8.70 0.42
C ASN A 97 -5.31 -9.82 -0.47
#